data_AF-A0A7X8GX46-F1
#
_entry.id   AF-A0A7X8GX46-F1
#
_cell.length_a   1.000
_cell.length_b   1.000
_cell.length_c   1.000
_cell.angle_alpha   90.00
_cell.angle_beta   90.00
_cell.angle_gamma   90.00
#
_symmetry.space_group_name_H-M   'P 1'
#
loop_
_entity.id
_entity.type
_entity.pdbx_description
1 polymer ?
#
loop_
_entity_poly.entity_id
_entity_poly.type
_entity_poly.pdbx_seq_one_letter_code
_entity_poly.pdbx_strand_id
1 'polypeptide(L)'
;MTSYQINNLNLIRTFSVAFSILIMILMIQACDQPEIPKPEPSDNLSIDSLVTTKSDLVIWEKAYITAYTRGKNLKFKWTTNHGSMLGRDSNTVTYWACPSCIGINTVKCTVTNEYGTVSDTIAIKVRLK
;
A
#
# COMPACT_ATOMS: atom_id res chain seq x y z
N MET A 1 -55.26 -51.73 23.06
CA MET A 1 -55.50 -50.30 22.76
C MET A 1 -54.29 -49.40 23.03
N THR A 2 -53.13 -49.94 23.42
CA THR A 2 -51.93 -49.20 23.85
C THR A 2 -50.85 -49.04 22.76
N SER A 3 -50.78 -49.92 21.75
CA SER A 3 -49.76 -49.87 20.69
C SER A 3 -49.98 -48.76 19.64
N TYR A 4 -51.24 -48.46 19.29
CA TYR A 4 -51.58 -47.43 18.29
C TYR A 4 -51.23 -46.01 18.76
N GLN A 5 -51.39 -45.73 20.06
CA GLN A 5 -51.05 -44.43 20.66
C GLN A 5 -49.53 -44.20 20.73
N ILE A 6 -48.74 -45.26 20.95
CA ILE A 6 -47.27 -45.19 20.96
C ILE A 6 -46.71 -44.92 19.56
N ASN A 7 -47.27 -45.56 18.53
CA ASN A 7 -46.86 -45.36 17.14
C ASN A 7 -47.13 -43.93 16.65
N ASN A 8 -48.27 -43.34 17.01
CA ASN A 8 -48.59 -41.95 16.67
C ASN A 8 -47.71 -40.95 17.42
N LEU A 9 -47.36 -41.21 18.68
CA LEU A 9 -46.45 -40.36 19.46
C LEU A 9 -45.01 -40.39 18.89
N ASN A 10 -44.56 -41.56 18.45
CA ASN A 10 -43.25 -41.72 17.80
C ASN A 10 -43.24 -41.07 16.40
N LEU A 11 -44.34 -41.13 15.66
CA LEU A 11 -44.50 -40.47 14.36
C LEU A 11 -44.49 -38.94 14.50
N ILE A 12 -45.18 -38.38 15.49
CA ILE A 12 -45.17 -36.93 15.77
C ILE A 12 -43.76 -36.47 16.19
N ARG A 13 -43.04 -37.29 16.98
CA ARG A 13 -41.65 -37.02 17.36
C ARG A 13 -40.70 -37.04 16.18
N THR A 14 -40.82 -38.01 15.26
CA THR A 14 -39.97 -38.05 14.07
C THR A 14 -40.24 -36.88 13.13
N PHE A 15 -41.51 -36.47 12.96
CA PHE A 15 -41.84 -35.27 12.18
C PHE A 15 -41.28 -33.98 12.81
N SER A 16 -41.35 -33.84 14.14
CA SER A 16 -40.81 -32.68 14.87
C SER A 16 -39.29 -32.60 14.77
N VAL A 17 -38.58 -33.73 14.89
CA VAL A 17 -37.13 -33.80 14.74
C VAL A 17 -36.71 -33.49 13.29
N ALA A 18 -37.42 -34.05 12.30
CA ALA A 18 -37.14 -33.78 10.89
C ALA A 18 -37.35 -32.30 10.53
N PHE A 19 -38.41 -31.69 11.05
CA PHE A 19 -38.69 -30.27 10.86
C PHE A 19 -37.62 -29.37 11.52
N SER A 20 -37.16 -29.74 12.71
CA SER A 20 -36.10 -29.02 13.42
C SER A 20 -34.75 -29.09 12.68
N ILE A 21 -34.43 -30.25 12.09
CA ILE A 21 -33.21 -30.42 11.27
C ILE A 21 -33.29 -29.59 9.99
N LEU A 22 -34.46 -29.55 9.34
CA LEU A 22 -34.68 -28.75 8.12
C LEU A 22 -34.50 -27.26 8.36
N ILE A 23 -34.98 -26.73 9.50
CA ILE A 23 -34.79 -25.33 9.89
C ILE A 23 -33.30 -25.01 10.14
N MET A 24 -32.54 -25.93 10.73
CA MET A 24 -31.13 -25.73 11.00
C MET A 24 -30.28 -25.67 9.72
N ILE A 25 -30.67 -26.40 8.67
CA ILE A 25 -30.00 -26.39 7.36
C ILE A 25 -30.26 -25.08 6.59
N LEU A 26 -31.40 -24.42 6.82
CA LEU A 26 -31.73 -23.13 6.18
C LEU A 26 -30.91 -21.95 6.72
N MET A 27 -30.36 -22.06 7.93
CA MET A 27 -29.60 -20.98 8.58
C MET A 27 -28.11 -20.92 8.18
N ILE A 28 -27.60 -21.90 7.44
CA ILE A 28 -26.17 -21.98 7.08
C ILE A 28 -25.83 -21.20 5.79
N GLN A 29 -26.82 -20.64 5.07
CA GLN A 29 -26.60 -19.92 3.81
C GLN A 29 -26.43 -18.39 3.95
N ALA A 30 -26.34 -17.87 5.18
CA ALA A 30 -26.37 -16.43 5.44
C ALA A 30 -25.00 -15.79 5.76
N CYS A 31 -23.88 -16.39 5.32
CA CYS A 31 -22.57 -15.80 5.58
C CYS A 31 -21.60 -15.95 4.39
N ASP A 32 -21.98 -15.37 3.25
CA ASP A 32 -21.00 -14.91 2.26
C ASP A 32 -20.95 -13.39 2.34
N GLN A 33 -19.93 -12.85 3.00
CA GLN A 33 -19.65 -11.42 2.94
C GLN A 33 -19.13 -11.12 1.54
N PRO A 34 -19.71 -10.17 0.79
CA PRO A 34 -19.18 -9.79 -0.51
C PRO A 34 -17.76 -9.28 -0.32
N GLU A 35 -16.78 -10.01 -0.86
CA GLU A 35 -15.42 -9.50 -0.97
C GLU A 35 -15.49 -8.22 -1.79
N ILE A 36 -15.20 -7.09 -1.15
CA ILE A 36 -15.05 -5.82 -1.87
C ILE A 36 -13.85 -6.03 -2.80
N PRO A 37 -14.01 -5.91 -4.13
CA PRO A 37 -12.89 -6.02 -5.04
C PRO A 37 -11.83 -5.00 -4.61
N LYS A 38 -10.69 -5.51 -4.16
CA LYS A 38 -9.52 -4.67 -3.89
C LYS A 38 -9.23 -3.95 -5.21
N PRO A 39 -9.24 -2.61 -5.23
CA PRO A 39 -8.95 -1.91 -6.47
C PRO A 39 -7.61 -2.43 -7.00
N GLU A 40 -7.60 -2.88 -8.25
CA GLU A 40 -6.34 -3.15 -8.94
C GLU A 40 -5.47 -1.90 -8.80
N PRO A 41 -4.16 -2.07 -8.55
CA PRO A 41 -3.28 -0.93 -8.40
C PRO A 41 -3.51 -0.03 -9.62
N SER A 42 -4.04 1.18 -9.41
CA SER A 42 -4.36 2.10 -10.49
C SER A 42 -3.19 2.13 -11.44
N ASP A 43 -3.45 1.76 -12.70
CA ASP A 43 -2.48 1.68 -13.81
C ASP A 43 -1.64 2.95 -14.02
N ASN A 44 -1.93 4.01 -13.25
CA ASN A 44 -1.31 5.31 -13.37
C ASN A 44 -0.35 5.68 -12.23
N LEU A 45 -0.21 4.89 -11.15
CA LEU A 45 0.83 5.18 -10.15
C LEU A 45 2.22 4.91 -10.75
N SER A 46 2.97 5.97 -11.01
CA SER A 46 4.32 5.84 -11.56
C SER A 46 5.19 7.04 -11.21
N ILE A 47 6.51 6.80 -11.17
CA ILE A 47 7.53 7.86 -11.23
C ILE A 47 8.04 7.85 -12.67
N ASP A 48 7.79 8.93 -13.40
CA ASP A 48 8.24 9.05 -14.79
C ASP A 48 9.71 9.49 -14.84
N SER A 49 10.13 10.36 -13.91
CA SER A 49 11.53 10.75 -13.76
C SER A 49 11.82 11.42 -12.43
N LEU A 50 13.10 11.32 -12.01
CA LEU A 50 13.70 12.19 -11.01
C LEU A 50 14.65 13.15 -11.72
N VAL A 51 14.47 14.46 -11.50
CA VAL A 51 15.30 15.49 -12.13
C VAL A 51 15.99 16.31 -11.04
N THR A 52 17.30 16.52 -11.21
CA THR A 52 18.09 17.38 -10.33
C THR A 52 18.53 18.65 -11.05
N THR A 53 18.60 19.77 -10.33
CA THR A 53 19.21 20.99 -10.85
C THR A 53 20.72 20.87 -11.04
N LYS A 54 21.38 19.97 -10.29
CA LYS A 54 22.82 19.72 -10.40
C LYS A 54 23.15 18.31 -9.88
N SER A 55 23.87 17.52 -10.66
CA SER A 55 24.28 16.14 -10.31
C SER A 55 25.73 16.03 -9.82
N ASP A 56 26.56 17.06 -10.04
CA ASP A 56 27.93 17.17 -9.54
C ASP A 56 28.04 18.43 -8.67
N LEU A 57 28.17 18.24 -7.36
CA LEU A 57 28.21 19.29 -6.35
C LEU A 57 29.60 19.38 -5.73
N VAL A 58 30.03 20.61 -5.49
CA VAL A 58 31.12 20.90 -4.55
C VAL A 58 30.53 20.94 -3.14
N ILE A 59 31.31 20.57 -2.13
CA ILE A 59 30.93 20.75 -0.72
C ILE A 59 30.31 22.14 -0.47
N TRP A 60 29.26 22.19 0.36
CA TRP A 60 28.45 23.37 0.68
C TRP A 60 27.53 23.89 -0.42
N GLU A 61 27.54 23.29 -1.60
CA GLU A 61 26.48 23.52 -2.59
C GLU A 61 25.20 22.75 -2.22
N LYS A 62 24.12 23.12 -2.90
CA LYS A 62 22.83 22.43 -2.82
C LYS A 62 22.28 22.14 -4.21
N ALA A 63 21.46 21.11 -4.30
CA ALA A 63 20.66 20.80 -5.48
C ALA A 63 19.19 20.63 -5.09
N TYR A 64 18.29 20.86 -6.04
CA TYR A 64 16.88 20.52 -5.90
C TYR A 64 16.59 19.29 -6.73
N ILE A 65 15.92 18.32 -6.12
CA ILE A 65 15.53 17.06 -6.76
C ILE A 65 14.01 17.00 -6.76
N THR A 66 13.41 16.98 -7.95
CA THR A 66 11.96 16.95 -8.15
C THR A 66 11.56 15.61 -8.77
N ALA A 67 10.51 15.01 -8.23
CA ALA A 67 9.88 13.81 -8.81
C ALA A 67 8.71 14.20 -9.73
N TYR A 68 8.77 13.74 -10.98
CA TYR A 68 7.64 13.79 -11.91
C TYR A 68 6.90 12.46 -11.85
N THR A 69 5.61 12.52 -11.53
CA THR A 69 4.82 11.35 -11.18
C THR A 69 3.43 11.43 -11.79
N ARG A 70 2.82 10.26 -11.99
CA ARG A 70 1.41 10.12 -12.31
C ARG A 70 0.69 9.40 -11.17
N GLY A 71 -0.62 9.65 -11.08
CA GLY A 71 -1.50 9.12 -10.05
C GLY A 71 -2.22 10.22 -9.27
N LYS A 72 -3.03 9.81 -8.30
CA LYS A 72 -3.81 10.69 -7.40
C LYS A 72 -3.45 10.41 -5.95
N ASN A 73 -3.72 11.38 -5.07
CA ASN A 73 -3.51 11.27 -3.61
C ASN A 73 -2.10 10.82 -3.21
N LEU A 74 -1.10 11.35 -3.91
CA LEU A 74 0.28 10.91 -3.79
C LEU A 74 0.92 11.40 -2.48
N LYS A 75 1.61 10.49 -1.80
CA LYS A 75 2.47 10.76 -0.65
C LYS A 75 3.91 10.46 -1.03
N PHE A 76 4.80 11.41 -0.74
CA PHE A 76 6.22 11.30 -1.08
C PHE A 76 7.05 11.06 0.17
N LYS A 77 8.00 10.13 0.08
CA LYS A 77 9.01 9.88 1.08
C LYS A 77 10.38 9.91 0.41
N TRP A 78 11.27 10.68 0.97
CA TRP A 78 12.63 10.84 0.47
C TRP A 78 13.63 10.30 1.48
N THR A 79 14.60 9.53 0.99
CA THR A 79 15.73 9.04 1.79
C THR A 79 17.02 9.20 1.02
N THR A 80 18.12 9.46 1.70
CA THR A 80 19.47 9.49 1.11
C THR A 80 20.38 8.58 1.91
N ASN A 81 21.33 7.94 1.25
CA ASN A 81 22.35 7.18 1.97
C ASN A 81 23.26 8.12 2.76
N HIS A 82 23.66 9.26 2.19
CA HIS A 82 24.58 10.25 2.75
C HIS A 82 24.11 11.68 2.46
N GLY A 83 24.55 12.63 3.29
CA GLY A 83 24.15 14.04 3.20
C GLY A 83 22.84 14.30 3.93
N SER A 84 22.33 15.52 3.79
CA SER A 84 21.09 15.95 4.43
C SER A 84 20.09 16.41 3.38
N MET A 85 18.82 16.11 3.62
CA MET A 85 17.72 16.55 2.78
C MET A 85 16.69 17.30 3.59
N LEU A 86 16.12 18.33 2.96
CA LEU A 86 15.01 19.10 3.52
C LEU A 86 13.88 19.15 2.48
N GLY A 87 12.66 18.81 2.90
CA GLY A 87 11.47 18.98 2.06
C GLY A 87 11.27 20.44 1.67
N ARG A 88 11.04 20.69 0.39
CA ARG A 88 10.75 22.04 -0.11
C ARG A 88 9.26 22.22 -0.39
N ASP A 89 8.67 21.22 -1.01
CA ASP A 89 7.26 21.09 -1.35
C ASP A 89 6.92 19.59 -1.35
N SER A 90 5.74 19.21 -1.87
CA SER A 90 5.27 17.82 -1.79
C SER A 90 6.15 16.85 -2.57
N ASN A 91 6.69 17.24 -3.73
CA ASN A 91 7.44 16.35 -4.63
C ASN A 91 8.89 16.78 -4.88
N THR A 92 9.38 17.80 -4.18
CA THR A 92 10.76 18.29 -4.29
C THR A 92 11.47 18.33 -2.95
N VAL A 93 12.73 17.88 -2.95
CA VAL A 93 13.65 18.00 -1.82
C VAL A 93 14.87 18.85 -2.18
N THR A 94 15.40 19.54 -1.19
CA THR A 94 16.74 20.14 -1.25
C THR A 94 17.74 19.13 -0.74
N TYR A 95 18.78 18.84 -1.52
CA TYR A 95 19.94 18.05 -1.11
C TYR A 95 21.13 18.96 -0.80
N TRP A 96 21.77 18.79 0.35
CA TRP A 96 22.93 19.57 0.77
C TRP A 96 24.21 18.75 0.71
N ALA A 97 25.18 19.23 -0.06
CA ALA A 97 26.52 18.65 -0.12
C ALA A 97 27.30 19.05 1.14
N CYS A 98 27.89 18.05 1.78
CA CYS A 98 28.56 18.12 3.07
C CYS A 98 29.93 17.43 3.01
N PRO A 99 30.88 17.78 3.89
CA PRO A 99 32.20 17.15 3.89
C PRO A 99 32.16 15.63 4.08
N SER A 100 31.25 15.12 4.91
CA SER A 100 31.10 13.68 5.18
C SER A 100 30.36 12.90 4.09
N CYS A 101 29.89 13.57 3.05
CA CYS A 101 29.16 12.96 1.95
C CYS A 101 29.89 13.09 0.61
N ILE A 102 31.20 13.26 0.60
CA ILE A 102 32.04 13.17 -0.61
C ILE A 102 31.90 11.75 -1.21
N GLY A 103 31.70 11.67 -2.52
CA GLY A 103 31.46 10.42 -3.24
C GLY A 103 30.19 10.45 -4.08
N ILE A 104 29.69 9.27 -4.45
CA ILE A 104 28.40 9.12 -5.15
C ILE A 104 27.34 8.75 -4.13
N ASN A 105 26.38 9.65 -3.94
CA ASN A 105 25.28 9.49 -3.01
C ASN A 105 24.01 9.14 -3.77
N THR A 106 23.20 8.27 -3.20
CA THR A 106 21.94 7.82 -3.78
C THR A 106 20.80 8.46 -3.03
N VAL A 107 19.99 9.24 -3.74
CA VAL A 107 18.72 9.78 -3.25
C VAL A 107 17.59 8.92 -3.79
N LYS A 108 16.76 8.39 -2.90
CA LYS A 108 15.59 7.57 -3.22
C LYS A 108 14.31 8.35 -2.98
N CYS A 109 13.43 8.34 -3.97
CA CYS A 109 12.04 8.77 -3.85
C CYS A 109 11.16 7.52 -3.74
N THR A 110 10.26 7.51 -2.77
CA THR A 110 9.20 6.51 -2.64
C THR A 110 7.86 7.24 -2.69
N VAL A 111 6.98 6.82 -3.59
CA VAL A 111 5.68 7.44 -3.83
C VAL A 111 4.59 6.40 -3.57
N THR A 112 3.62 6.77 -2.74
CA THR A 112 2.55 5.89 -2.28
C THR A 112 1.20 6.55 -2.47
N ASN A 113 0.18 5.77 -2.83
CA ASN A 113 -1.24 6.15 -2.80
C ASN A 113 -2.10 4.97 -2.33
N GLU A 114 -3.43 5.07 -2.43
CA GLU A 114 -4.35 3.98 -2.06
C GLU A 114 -4.16 2.67 -2.86
N TYR A 115 -3.48 2.74 -4.00
CA TYR A 115 -3.31 1.64 -4.94
C TYR A 115 -1.99 0.90 -4.79
N GLY A 116 -0.94 1.55 -4.27
CA GLY A 116 0.36 0.91 -4.14
C GLY A 116 1.50 1.83 -3.77
N THR A 117 2.72 1.34 -3.98
CA THR A 117 3.96 2.07 -3.72
C THR A 117 4.96 1.81 -4.83
N VAL A 118 5.53 2.87 -5.40
CA VAL A 118 6.61 2.83 -6.38
C VAL A 118 7.83 3.56 -5.83
N SER A 119 9.02 3.27 -6.35
CA SER A 119 10.24 3.96 -5.94
C SER A 119 11.23 4.07 -7.08
N ASP A 120 12.01 5.14 -7.07
CA ASP A 120 13.10 5.38 -8.00
C ASP A 120 14.27 6.07 -7.28
N THR A 121 15.45 6.05 -7.88
CA THR A 121 16.66 6.63 -7.32
C THR A 121 17.43 7.50 -8.31
N ILE A 122 18.07 8.55 -7.80
CA ILE A 122 18.99 9.39 -8.54
C ILE A 122 20.33 9.48 -7.82
N ALA A 123 21.42 9.48 -8.59
CA ALA A 123 22.78 9.63 -8.07
C ALA A 123 23.22 11.09 -8.07
N ILE A 124 23.83 11.52 -6.97
CA ILE A 124 24.42 12.84 -6.78
C ILE A 124 25.90 12.66 -6.42
N LYS A 125 26.79 13.20 -7.24
CA LYS A 125 28.23 13.20 -6.98
C LYS A 125 28.60 14.45 -6.17
N VAL A 126 29.33 14.24 -5.08
CA VAL A 126 29.87 15.31 -4.23
C VAL A 126 31.38 15.22 -4.23
N ARG A 127 32.05 16.35 -4.40
CA ARG A 127 33.52 16.46 -4.41
C ARG A 127 34.02 17.67 -3.63
N LEU A 128 35.32 17.62 -3.32
CA LEU A 128 36.04 18.81 -2.88
C LEU A 128 36.12 19.83 -4.02
N LYS A 129 36.30 21.09 -3.64
CA LYS A 129 36.47 22.19 -4.57
C LYS A 129 37.77 22.04 -5.36
#